data_AF-A0A3B8HZW4-F1
#
_entry.id   AF-A0A3B8HZW4-F1
#
_cell.length_a   1.000
_cell.length_b   1.000
_cell.length_c   1.000
_cell.angle_alpha   90.00
_cell.angle_beta   90.00
_cell.angle_gamma   90.00
#
_symmetry.space_group_name_H-M   'P 1'
#
loop_
_entity.id
_entity.type
_entity.pdbx_description
1 polymer ?
#
loop_
_entity_poly.entity_id
_entity_poly.type
_entity_poly.pdbx_seq_one_letter_code
_entity_poly.pdbx_strand_id
1 'polypeptide(L)'
;MFYPFLNKEHPDYLDSSVLLNALPRQVLFYYYHGAVKITDEVYLTLQQVSFDDSVLSDMARVWLNLIEDYLEAESDLQAFVNSPYLKTIGPYYYPETNTRFYFCKQQPEPAQVLTAFDLEVLFNLDQPVIINRELQQYAKGRKTKKTSVADLIRELDMLILAL
;
A
#
# COMPACT_ATOMS: atom_id res chain seq x y z
N MET A 1 -2.38 -9.69 -6.06
CA MET A 1 -1.27 -10.36 -6.78
C MET A 1 0.12 -9.82 -6.40
N PHE A 2 0.24 -8.89 -5.43
CA PHE A 2 1.49 -8.16 -5.14
C PHE A 2 2.09 -8.43 -3.74
N TYR A 3 1.37 -9.16 -2.89
CA TYR A 3 1.79 -9.43 -1.52
C TYR A 3 3.07 -10.27 -1.33
N PRO A 4 3.50 -11.13 -2.29
CA PRO A 4 4.79 -11.82 -2.16
C PRO A 4 5.99 -10.88 -1.99
N PHE A 5 5.90 -9.63 -2.47
CA PHE A 5 6.98 -8.65 -2.36
C PHE A 5 7.08 -8.01 -0.97
N LEU A 6 6.05 -8.15 -0.14
CA LEU A 6 5.99 -7.53 1.19
C LEU A 6 6.44 -8.47 2.31
N ASN A 7 6.75 -9.73 2.01
CA ASN A 7 6.98 -10.79 3.01
C ASN A 7 5.82 -10.88 4.04
N LYS A 8 4.59 -10.60 3.60
CA LYS A 8 3.38 -10.60 4.42
C LYS A 8 2.37 -11.60 3.87
N GLU A 9 1.78 -12.39 4.77
CA GLU A 9 0.72 -13.32 4.42
C GLU A 9 -0.64 -12.62 4.59
N HIS A 10 -1.31 -12.37 3.46
CA HIS A 10 -2.64 -11.75 3.40
C HIS A 10 -2.75 -10.45 4.23
N PRO A 11 -2.04 -9.37 3.83
CA PRO A 11 -2.10 -8.09 4.51
C PRO A 11 -3.44 -7.38 4.24
N ASP A 12 -4.54 -7.95 4.71
CA ASP A 12 -5.89 -7.46 4.44
C ASP A 12 -6.29 -6.31 5.37
N TYR A 13 -5.58 -6.09 6.48
CA TYR A 13 -5.89 -4.99 7.41
C TYR A 13 -5.17 -3.72 6.99
N LEU A 14 -5.92 -2.64 6.80
CA LEU A 14 -5.36 -1.32 6.48
C LEU A 14 -5.03 -0.58 7.78
N ASP A 15 -3.78 -0.15 7.92
CA ASP A 15 -3.36 0.73 9.01
C ASP A 15 -3.79 2.19 8.76
N SER A 16 -3.91 2.95 9.85
CA SER A 16 -4.13 4.40 9.81
C SER A 16 -3.11 5.12 8.92
N SER A 17 -1.83 4.70 8.94
CA SER A 17 -0.80 5.30 8.08
C SER A 17 -1.13 5.17 6.59
N VAL A 18 -1.72 4.05 6.15
CA VAL A 18 -2.16 3.88 4.76
C VAL A 18 -3.27 4.87 4.43
N LEU A 19 -4.31 4.90 5.25
CA LEU A 19 -5.51 5.68 5.00
C LEU A 19 -5.22 7.19 5.03
N LEU A 20 -4.26 7.62 5.85
CA LEU A 20 -3.88 9.03 5.96
C LEU A 20 -2.87 9.51 4.91
N ASN A 21 -2.20 8.60 4.18
CA ASN A 21 -1.15 8.96 3.21
C ASN A 21 -1.44 8.52 1.77
N ALA A 22 -2.52 7.77 1.51
CA ALA A 22 -2.86 7.29 0.17
C ALA A 22 -4.36 7.40 -0.12
N LEU A 23 -4.70 7.72 -1.37
CA LEU A 23 -6.09 7.77 -1.82
C LEU A 23 -6.69 6.37 -1.92
N PRO A 24 -8.00 6.20 -1.67
CA PRO A 24 -8.64 4.89 -1.75
C PRO A 24 -8.41 4.16 -3.06
N ARG A 25 -8.52 4.85 -4.20
CA ARG A 25 -8.28 4.24 -5.51
C ARG A 25 -6.87 3.66 -5.66
N GLN A 26 -5.85 4.31 -5.09
CA GLN A 26 -4.47 3.84 -5.16
C GLN A 26 -4.29 2.57 -4.33
N VAL A 27 -4.93 2.50 -3.16
CA VAL A 27 -4.87 1.33 -2.28
C VAL A 27 -5.69 0.17 -2.84
N LEU A 28 -6.94 0.42 -3.21
CA LEU A 28 -7.90 -0.60 -3.65
C LEU A 28 -7.52 -1.27 -4.98
N PHE A 29 -6.69 -0.61 -5.80
CA PHE A 29 -6.07 -1.23 -6.98
C PHE A 29 -5.36 -2.56 -6.63
N TYR A 30 -4.71 -2.64 -5.47
CA TYR A 30 -4.01 -3.83 -5.02
C TYR A 30 -4.94 -4.94 -4.48
N TYR A 31 -6.22 -4.60 -4.21
CA TYR A 31 -7.24 -5.48 -3.64
C TYR A 31 -8.35 -5.87 -4.64
N TYR A 32 -8.04 -5.94 -5.94
CA TYR A 32 -9.00 -6.38 -6.95
C TYR A 32 -9.54 -7.80 -6.64
N HIS A 33 -10.86 -7.96 -6.56
CA HIS A 33 -11.56 -9.15 -6.07
C HIS A 33 -11.19 -9.60 -4.64
N GLY A 34 -10.44 -8.77 -3.90
CA GLY A 34 -9.92 -9.04 -2.58
C GLY A 34 -10.87 -8.64 -1.45
N ALA A 35 -10.30 -8.60 -0.24
CA ALA A 35 -10.94 -8.06 0.94
C ALA A 35 -10.00 -7.07 1.62
N VAL A 36 -10.57 -6.00 2.15
CA VAL A 36 -9.90 -5.07 3.06
C VAL A 36 -10.63 -5.08 4.39
N LYS A 37 -9.85 -4.92 5.45
CA LYS A 37 -10.33 -4.91 6.84
C LYS A 37 -9.86 -3.63 7.50
N ILE A 38 -10.77 -2.97 8.19
CA ILE A 38 -10.47 -1.75 8.95
C ILE A 38 -10.87 -2.03 10.40
N THR A 39 -9.96 -1.77 11.34
CA THR A 39 -10.30 -1.91 12.75
C THR A 39 -11.13 -0.72 13.23
N ASP A 40 -11.92 -0.92 14.27
CA ASP A 40 -12.62 0.16 14.96
C ASP A 40 -11.65 1.27 15.43
N GLU A 41 -10.49 0.89 15.96
CA GLU A 41 -9.42 1.83 16.33
C GLU A 41 -8.96 2.72 15.16
N VAL A 42 -8.74 2.13 13.99
CA VAL A 42 -8.32 2.87 12.80
C VAL A 42 -9.45 3.76 12.28
N TYR A 43 -10.69 3.29 12.27
CA TYR A 43 -11.84 4.11 11.88
C TYR A 43 -12.05 5.30 12.82
N LEU A 44 -11.95 5.10 14.14
CA LEU A 44 -12.01 6.19 15.13
C LEU A 44 -10.88 7.20 14.92
N THR A 45 -9.68 6.73 14.58
CA THR A 45 -8.54 7.59 14.27
C THR A 45 -8.84 8.49 13.07
N LEU A 46 -9.45 7.96 12.01
CA LEU A 46 -9.87 8.76 10.86
C LEU A 46 -10.89 9.84 11.24
N GLN A 47 -11.91 9.46 12.03
CA GLN A 47 -12.90 10.41 12.52
C GLN A 47 -12.23 11.55 13.29
N GLN A 48 -11.32 11.23 14.21
CA GLN A 48 -10.59 12.24 15.01
C GLN A 48 -9.76 13.18 14.12
N VAL A 49 -8.96 12.62 13.20
CA VAL A 49 -8.08 13.40 12.32
C VAL A 49 -8.88 14.27 11.34
N SER A 50 -10.10 13.86 10.96
CA SER A 50 -10.95 14.63 10.04
C SER A 50 -11.44 15.98 10.58
N PHE A 51 -11.38 16.19 11.91
CA PHE A 51 -11.74 17.44 12.56
C PHE A 51 -10.62 18.48 12.51
N ASP A 52 -9.39 18.09 12.20
CA ASP A 52 -8.26 19.00 12.10
C ASP A 52 -8.27 19.76 10.75
N ASP A 53 -7.55 20.88 10.66
CA ASP A 53 -7.30 21.59 9.40
C ASP A 53 -5.88 21.27 8.90
N SER A 54 -5.70 20.06 8.37
CA SER A 54 -4.43 19.60 7.81
C SER A 54 -4.64 18.75 6.55
N VAL A 55 -3.56 18.52 5.78
CA VAL A 55 -3.61 17.62 4.60
C VAL A 55 -4.02 16.20 5.00
N LEU A 56 -3.64 15.73 6.20
CA LEU A 56 -4.05 14.43 6.72
C LEU A 56 -5.56 14.37 7.00
N SER A 57 -6.15 15.50 7.41
CA SER A 57 -7.60 15.63 7.58
C SER A 57 -8.33 15.50 6.25
N ASP A 58 -7.81 16.11 5.18
CA ASP A 58 -8.40 15.95 3.84
C ASP A 58 -8.38 14.47 3.40
N MET A 59 -7.27 13.75 3.63
CA MET A 59 -7.19 12.31 3.33
C MET A 59 -8.16 11.50 4.18
N ALA A 60 -8.25 11.80 5.49
CA ALA A 60 -9.22 11.15 6.37
C ALA A 60 -10.65 11.35 5.87
N ARG A 61 -11.03 12.57 5.49
CA ARG A 61 -12.36 12.90 4.94
C ARG A 61 -12.67 12.15 3.65
N VAL A 62 -11.68 11.96 2.76
CA VAL A 62 -11.86 11.17 1.54
C VAL A 62 -12.18 9.70 1.86
N TRP A 63 -11.47 9.10 2.82
CA TRP A 63 -11.77 7.74 3.25
C TRP A 63 -13.09 7.61 4.00
N LEU A 64 -13.42 8.57 4.86
CA LEU A 64 -14.71 8.61 5.55
C LEU A 64 -15.86 8.76 4.55
N ASN A 65 -15.76 9.63 3.56
CA ASN A 65 -16.78 9.74 2.50
C ASN A 65 -16.98 8.41 1.76
N LEU A 66 -15.89 7.71 1.42
CA LEU A 66 -16.00 6.38 0.82
C LEU A 66 -16.75 5.40 1.74
N ILE A 67 -16.43 5.39 3.03
CA ILE A 67 -17.01 4.45 3.99
C ILE A 67 -18.47 4.79 4.34
N GLU A 68 -18.74 6.05 4.60
CA GLU A 68 -20.00 6.54 5.16
C GLU A 68 -21.01 6.82 4.05
N ASP A 69 -20.60 7.51 2.99
CA ASP A 69 -21.52 7.93 1.92
C ASP A 69 -21.60 6.90 0.78
N TYR A 70 -20.46 6.41 0.31
CA TYR A 70 -20.45 5.52 -0.87
C TYR A 70 -20.75 4.06 -0.52
N LEU A 71 -20.23 3.56 0.60
CA LEU A 71 -20.54 2.22 1.11
C LEU A 71 -21.78 2.22 2.00
N GLU A 72 -22.33 3.39 2.34
CA GLU A 72 -23.51 3.56 3.20
C GLU A 72 -23.37 2.87 4.58
N ALA A 73 -22.14 2.79 5.12
CA ALA A 73 -21.84 1.97 6.29
C ALA A 73 -22.00 2.70 7.64
N GLU A 74 -22.24 4.01 7.64
CA GLU A 74 -22.18 4.85 8.86
C GLU A 74 -23.09 4.33 9.98
N SER A 75 -24.38 4.11 9.69
CA SER A 75 -25.36 3.66 10.69
C SER A 75 -25.02 2.30 11.27
N ASP A 76 -24.52 1.39 10.42
CA ASP A 76 -24.13 0.05 10.82
C ASP A 76 -22.88 0.08 11.70
N LEU A 77 -21.92 0.95 11.38
CA LEU A 77 -20.70 1.15 12.16
C LEU A 77 -20.99 1.71 13.54
N GLN A 78 -21.89 2.70 13.64
CA GLN A 78 -22.33 3.23 14.93
C GLN A 78 -22.97 2.14 15.81
N ALA A 79 -23.82 1.29 15.22
CA ALA A 79 -24.40 0.15 15.95
C ALA A 79 -23.36 -0.91 16.32
N PHE A 80 -22.41 -1.17 15.42
CA PHE A 80 -21.34 -2.15 15.60
C PHE A 80 -20.38 -1.79 16.73
N VAL A 81 -19.91 -0.54 16.78
CA VAL A 81 -19.00 -0.06 17.84
C VAL A 81 -19.62 -0.30 19.22
N ASN A 82 -20.91 -0.03 19.38
CA ASN A 82 -21.64 -0.18 20.63
C ASN A 82 -22.00 -1.64 20.99
N SER A 83 -21.91 -2.59 20.05
CA SER A 83 -22.30 -3.99 20.28
C SER A 83 -21.15 -4.82 20.90
N PRO A 84 -21.30 -5.38 22.11
CA PRO A 84 -20.25 -6.21 22.71
C PRO A 84 -20.13 -7.61 22.07
N TYR A 85 -21.11 -8.02 21.26
CA TYR A 85 -21.19 -9.39 20.71
C TYR A 85 -20.69 -9.48 19.26
N LEU A 86 -20.80 -8.40 18.49
CA LEU A 86 -20.34 -8.38 17.11
C LEU A 86 -18.82 -8.16 17.06
N LYS A 87 -18.13 -9.09 16.40
CA LYS A 87 -16.67 -9.02 16.18
C LYS A 87 -16.31 -8.44 14.80
N THR A 88 -17.17 -8.61 13.82
CA THR A 88 -16.96 -8.14 12.44
C THR A 88 -18.29 -7.84 11.76
N ILE A 89 -18.34 -6.81 10.92
CA ILE A 89 -19.46 -6.50 10.02
C ILE A 89 -19.00 -6.36 8.57
N GLY A 90 -19.95 -6.48 7.63
CA GLY A 90 -19.71 -6.52 6.18
C GLY A 90 -20.09 -7.88 5.56
N PRO A 91 -19.77 -8.12 4.29
CA PRO A 91 -19.00 -7.24 3.42
C PRO A 91 -19.81 -6.05 2.87
N TYR A 92 -19.20 -4.88 2.86
CA TYR A 92 -19.61 -3.77 1.99
C TYR A 92 -18.84 -3.88 0.68
N TYR A 93 -19.49 -3.63 -0.45
CA TYR A 93 -18.89 -3.86 -1.75
C TYR A 93 -18.49 -2.55 -2.41
N TYR A 94 -17.21 -2.43 -2.77
CA TYR A 94 -16.73 -1.38 -3.66
C TYR A 94 -16.73 -1.91 -5.10
N PRO A 95 -17.65 -1.46 -5.97
CA PRO A 95 -17.87 -2.07 -7.28
C PRO A 95 -16.69 -1.94 -8.26
N GLU A 96 -15.95 -0.82 -8.24
CA GLU A 96 -14.91 -0.56 -9.25
C GLU A 96 -13.82 -1.65 -9.29
N THR A 97 -13.46 -2.20 -8.12
CA THR A 97 -12.46 -3.28 -8.00
C THR A 97 -13.06 -4.57 -7.46
N ASN A 98 -14.38 -4.62 -7.26
CA ASN A 98 -15.09 -5.69 -6.55
C ASN A 98 -14.39 -6.06 -5.22
N THR A 99 -13.95 -5.04 -4.49
CA THR A 99 -13.30 -5.21 -3.19
C THR A 99 -14.36 -5.28 -2.10
N ARG A 100 -14.17 -6.21 -1.17
CA ARG A 100 -15.04 -6.37 0.01
C ARG A 100 -14.44 -5.66 1.22
N PHE A 101 -15.19 -4.77 1.83
CA PHE A 101 -14.82 -4.10 3.07
C PHE A 101 -15.44 -4.81 4.25
N TYR A 102 -14.61 -5.06 5.27
CA TYR A 102 -15.03 -5.56 6.57
C TYR A 102 -14.53 -4.62 7.67
N PHE A 103 -15.33 -4.47 8.71
CA PHE A 103 -14.92 -3.73 9.90
C PHE A 103 -14.82 -4.68 11.07
N CYS A 104 -13.71 -4.63 11.80
CA CYS A 104 -13.34 -5.65 12.80
C CYS A 104 -12.95 -5.01 14.13
N LYS A 105 -13.27 -5.68 15.25
CA LYS A 105 -12.78 -5.27 16.59
C LYS A 105 -11.48 -5.96 17.01
N GLN A 106 -11.16 -7.06 16.33
CA GLN A 106 -9.96 -7.82 16.65
C GLN A 106 -8.73 -7.10 16.09
N GLN A 107 -7.74 -6.88 16.94
CA GLN A 107 -6.45 -6.38 16.48
C GLN A 107 -5.76 -7.44 15.60
N PRO A 108 -5.27 -7.04 14.42
CA PRO A 108 -4.58 -7.94 13.51
C PRO A 108 -3.16 -8.27 13.98
N GLU A 109 -2.65 -9.42 13.55
CA GLU A 109 -1.23 -9.71 13.66
C GLU A 109 -0.43 -8.78 12.73
N PRO A 110 0.80 -8.34 13.10
CA PRO A 110 1.59 -7.42 12.28
C PRO A 110 1.82 -7.87 10.82
N ALA A 111 1.88 -9.18 10.59
CA ALA A 111 2.02 -9.75 9.24
C ALA A 111 0.78 -9.57 8.35
N GLN A 112 -0.38 -9.31 8.95
CA GLN A 112 -1.66 -9.11 8.26
C GLN A 112 -1.99 -7.63 8.04
N VAL A 113 -1.12 -6.72 8.47
CA VAL A 113 -1.33 -5.27 8.37
C VAL A 113 -0.56 -4.71 7.20
N LEU A 114 -1.25 -3.97 6.33
CA LEU A 114 -0.65 -3.12 5.32
C LEU A 114 -0.40 -1.72 5.91
N THR A 115 0.84 -1.26 5.84
CA THR A 115 1.30 0.05 6.32
C THR A 115 1.65 0.96 5.15
N ALA A 116 1.82 2.27 5.41
CA ALA A 116 2.27 3.21 4.39
C ALA A 116 3.62 2.83 3.76
N PHE A 117 4.53 2.25 4.55
CA PHE A 117 5.82 1.75 4.05
C PHE A 117 5.65 0.61 3.05
N ASP A 118 4.72 -0.32 3.32
CA ASP A 118 4.43 -1.40 2.38
C ASP A 118 3.86 -0.87 1.06
N LEU A 119 2.97 0.13 1.13
CA LEU A 119 2.45 0.79 -0.08
C LEU A 119 3.54 1.49 -0.87
N GLU A 120 4.48 2.15 -0.20
CA GLU A 120 5.63 2.77 -0.88
C GLU A 120 6.47 1.73 -1.63
N VAL A 121 6.72 0.57 -1.01
CA VAL A 121 7.38 -0.55 -1.69
C VAL A 121 6.60 -0.97 -2.93
N LEU A 122 5.26 -1.11 -2.82
CA LEU A 122 4.42 -1.48 -3.96
C LEU A 122 4.43 -0.42 -5.08
N PHE A 123 4.42 0.86 -4.74
CA PHE A 123 4.51 1.94 -5.73
C PHE A 123 5.88 1.96 -6.44
N ASN A 124 6.95 1.69 -5.71
CA ASN A 124 8.30 1.65 -6.29
C ASN A 124 8.48 0.46 -7.25
N LEU A 125 7.73 -0.64 -7.07
CA LEU A 125 7.75 -1.77 -8.01
C LEU A 125 7.10 -1.45 -9.35
N ASP A 126 6.19 -0.47 -9.40
CA ASP A 126 5.53 -0.03 -10.64
C ASP A 126 6.41 0.95 -11.44
N GLN A 127 7.51 1.44 -10.84
CA GLN A 127 8.40 2.38 -11.53
C GLN A 127 9.26 1.66 -12.58
N PRO A 128 9.33 2.17 -13.82
CA PRO A 128 10.19 1.59 -14.83
C PRO A 128 11.65 1.74 -14.40
N VAL A 129 12.37 0.61 -14.33
CA VAL A 129 13.81 0.63 -14.07
C VAL A 129 14.48 1.45 -15.18
N ILE A 130 15.11 2.56 -14.79
CA ILE A 130 15.89 3.38 -15.73
C ILE A 130 17.10 2.56 -16.16
N ILE A 131 17.02 2.02 -17.37
CA ILE A 131 18.12 1.28 -17.96
C ILE A 131 19.26 2.25 -18.23
N ASN A 132 20.36 2.11 -17.50
CA ASN A 132 21.59 2.81 -17.82
C ASN A 132 22.14 2.27 -19.16
N ARG A 133 22.03 3.09 -20.21
CA ARG A 133 22.44 2.74 -21.58
C ARG A 133 23.94 2.44 -21.66
N GLU A 134 24.76 3.09 -20.85
CA GLU A 134 26.21 2.84 -20.81
C GLU A 134 26.50 1.45 -20.24
N LEU A 135 25.84 1.06 -19.15
CA LEU A 135 25.95 -0.30 -18.60
C LEU A 135 25.47 -1.36 -19.59
N GLN A 136 24.35 -1.12 -20.29
CA GLN A 136 23.88 -2.05 -21.32
C GLN A 136 24.86 -2.20 -22.48
N GLN A 137 25.45 -1.10 -22.95
CA GLN A 137 26.44 -1.13 -24.03
C GLN A 137 27.74 -1.82 -23.58
N TYR A 138 28.19 -1.53 -22.35
CA TYR A 138 29.33 -2.18 -21.73
C TYR A 138 29.12 -3.69 -21.60
N ALA A 139 27.97 -4.13 -21.06
CA ALA A 139 27.63 -5.55 -20.93
C ALA A 139 27.61 -6.29 -22.28
N LYS A 140 27.07 -5.66 -23.34
CA LYS A 140 27.06 -6.23 -24.71
C LYS A 140 28.45 -6.28 -25.34
N GLY A 141 29.33 -5.35 -24.97
CA GLY A 141 30.68 -5.21 -25.52
C GLY A 141 31.75 -6.06 -24.83
N ARG A 142 31.40 -6.78 -23.74
CA ARG A 142 32.33 -7.59 -22.94
C ARG A 142 32.73 -8.88 -23.67
N LYS A 143 33.50 -8.73 -24.75
CA LYS A 143 34.27 -9.81 -25.39
C LYS A 143 35.72 -9.67 -24.94
N THR A 144 36.26 -10.75 -24.39
CA THR A 144 37.64 -10.95 -23.90
C THR A 144 38.68 -10.11 -24.66
N LYS A 145 38.96 -8.91 -24.15
CA LYS A 145 40.05 -8.04 -24.62
C LYS A 145 41.12 -7.97 -23.54
N LYS A 146 42.38 -7.84 -23.99
CA LYS A 146 43.56 -7.69 -23.12
C LYS A 146 43.39 -6.41 -22.31
N THR A 147 43.50 -6.53 -20.99
CA THR A 147 43.27 -5.48 -19.98
C THR A 147 44.41 -4.47 -19.97
N SER A 148 44.17 -3.27 -20.51
CA SER A 148 44.99 -2.10 -20.20
C SER A 148 44.56 -1.49 -18.86
N VAL A 149 45.42 -0.65 -18.25
CA VAL A 149 45.08 0.08 -17.02
C VAL A 149 43.84 0.97 -17.22
N ALA A 150 43.69 1.55 -18.41
CA ALA A 150 42.50 2.35 -18.76
C ALA A 150 41.22 1.50 -18.82
N ASP A 151 41.33 0.25 -19.31
CA ASP A 151 40.19 -0.67 -19.32
C ASP A 151 39.78 -1.08 -17.90
N LEU A 152 40.77 -1.30 -17.00
CA LEU A 152 40.53 -1.59 -15.58
C LEU A 152 39.82 -0.45 -14.85
N ILE A 153 40.22 0.80 -15.09
CA ILE A 153 39.54 1.99 -14.53
C ILE A 153 38.10 2.03 -15.03
N ARG A 154 37.89 1.81 -16.34
CA ARG A 154 36.54 1.75 -16.92
C ARG A 154 35.71 0.60 -16.35
N GLU A 155 36.30 -0.57 -16.08
CA GLU A 155 35.58 -1.67 -15.43
C GLU A 155 35.15 -1.29 -14.00
N LEU A 156 36.01 -0.62 -13.24
CA LEU A 156 35.69 -0.13 -11.90
C LEU A 156 34.56 0.90 -11.92
N ASP A 157 34.61 1.88 -12.84
CA ASP A 157 33.56 2.88 -13.00
C ASP A 157 32.21 2.23 -13.35
N MET A 158 32.22 1.22 -14.24
CA MET A 158 31.01 0.49 -14.62
C MET A 158 30.49 -0.40 -13.48
N LEU A 159 31.36 -0.96 -12.63
CA LEU A 159 30.94 -1.69 -11.42
C LEU A 159 30.33 -0.76 -10.39
N ILE A 160 30.90 0.44 -10.21
CA ILE A 160 30.36 1.46 -9.31
C ILE A 160 29.00 1.96 -9.80
N LEU A 161 28.84 2.15 -11.12
CA LEU A 161 27.56 2.56 -11.72
C LEU A 161 26.46 1.48 -11.64
N ALA A 162 26.82 0.22 -11.43
CA ALA A 162 25.91 -0.92 -11.36
C ALA A 162 25.46 -1.27 -9.94
N LEU A 163 26.05 -0.64 -8.91
CA LEU A 163 25.65 -0.71 -7.51
C LEU A 163 24.53 0.29 -7.21
#